data_AF-A0A3M5GE89-F1
#
_entry.id   AF-A0A3M5GE89-F1
#
_cell.length_a   1.000
_cell.length_b   1.000
_cell.length_c   1.000
_cell.angle_alpha   90.00
_cell.angle_beta   90.00
_cell.angle_gamma   90.00
#
_symmetry.space_group_name_H-M   'P 1'
#
loop_
_entity.id
_entity.type
_entity.pdbx_description
1 polymer ?
#
loop_
_entity_poly.entity_id
_entity_poly.type
_entity_poly.pdbx_seq_one_letter_code
_entity_poly.pdbx_strand_id
1 'polypeptide(L)'
;VAGIKKYVEQRGISGQTLVAIDSGANVNFDRLRHVAERAELGEGREAIIAVTIPEQPGSFKAFCEAIGKRQITEFNYRYHTDREAHIFVGVQTHPENDPRSALIASLTGQGFPVLDLT
;
A
#
# COMPACT_ATOMS: atom_id res chain seq x y z
N VAL A 1 -9.56 10.20 18.05
CA VAL A 1 -10.21 9.24 17.11
C VAL A 1 -9.59 7.84 17.16
N ALA A 2 -8.27 7.67 17.02
CA ALA A 2 -7.61 6.35 17.00
C ALA A 2 -7.96 5.41 18.18
N GLY A 3 -7.99 5.94 19.41
CA GLY A 3 -8.38 5.15 20.59
C GLY A 3 -9.81 4.62 20.54
N ILE A 4 -10.75 5.39 19.98
CA ILE A 4 -12.14 4.94 19.81
C ILE A 4 -12.22 3.85 18.75
N LYS A 5 -11.53 4.00 17.60
CA LYS A 5 -11.47 2.94 16.57
C LYS A 5 -10.98 1.61 17.18
N LYS A 6 -9.86 1.64 17.91
CA LYS A 6 -9.30 0.47 18.59
C LYS A 6 -10.25 -0.11 19.65
N TYR A 7 -10.92 0.73 20.42
CA TYR A 7 -11.89 0.29 21.43
C TYR A 7 -13.09 -0.42 20.80
N VAL A 8 -13.65 0.13 19.72
CA VAL A 8 -14.77 -0.46 18.98
C VAL A 8 -14.40 -1.83 18.43
N GLU A 9 -13.25 -1.93 17.77
CA GLU A 9 -12.74 -3.19 17.20
C GLU A 9 -12.54 -4.25 18.29
N GLN A 10 -11.84 -3.91 19.38
CA GLN A 10 -11.53 -4.85 20.46
C GLN A 10 -12.77 -5.35 21.23
N ARG A 11 -13.79 -4.51 21.35
CA ARG A 11 -14.98 -4.79 22.17
C ARG A 11 -16.19 -5.19 21.33
N GLY A 12 -16.09 -5.18 20.00
CA GLY A 12 -17.21 -5.44 19.09
C GLY A 12 -18.38 -4.50 19.30
N ILE A 13 -18.13 -3.23 19.65
CA ILE A 13 -19.18 -2.27 19.98
C ILE A 13 -19.96 -1.90 18.72
N SER A 14 -21.29 -2.07 18.75
CA SER A 14 -22.18 -1.63 17.68
C SER A 14 -23.40 -0.90 18.24
N GLY A 15 -23.99 0.03 17.47
CA GLY A 15 -25.25 0.71 17.83
C GLY A 15 -25.15 1.76 18.94
N GLN A 16 -23.93 2.21 19.29
CA GLN A 16 -23.69 3.24 20.29
C GLN A 16 -23.14 4.52 19.65
N THR A 17 -23.48 5.67 20.24
CA THR A 17 -22.90 6.97 19.84
C THR A 17 -21.64 7.23 20.65
N LEU A 18 -20.49 7.31 19.96
CA LEU A 18 -19.19 7.57 20.56
C LEU A 18 -18.71 8.96 20.13
N VAL A 19 -18.18 9.74 21.08
CA VAL A 19 -17.68 11.10 20.81
C VAL A 19 -16.17 11.12 21.02
N ALA A 20 -15.43 11.58 20.01
CA ALA A 20 -14.00 11.90 20.14
C ALA A 20 -13.84 13.41 20.32
N ILE A 21 -12.94 13.81 21.24
CA ILE A 21 -12.51 15.19 21.37
C ILE A 21 -11.21 15.34 20.59
N ASP A 22 -11.16 16.33 19.69
CA ASP A 22 -9.91 16.78 19.08
C ASP A 22 -9.30 17.87 19.97
N SER A 23 -8.30 17.50 20.77
CA SER A 23 -7.73 18.37 21.79
C SER A 23 -6.66 19.34 21.27
N GLY A 24 -6.26 19.25 19.99
CA GLY A 24 -5.29 20.19 19.44
C GLY A 24 -4.83 19.89 18.03
N ALA A 25 -4.51 20.95 17.28
CA ALA A 25 -4.09 20.91 15.88
C ALA A 25 -2.74 21.62 15.62
N ASN A 26 -1.89 21.75 16.65
CA ASN A 26 -0.61 22.45 16.52
C ASN A 26 0.49 21.54 15.94
N VAL A 27 0.35 21.19 14.67
CA VAL A 27 1.31 20.33 13.95
C VAL A 27 2.01 21.16 12.88
N ASN A 28 3.34 21.08 12.82
CA ASN A 28 4.12 21.72 11.76
C ASN A 28 3.83 21.04 10.39
N PHE A 29 3.80 21.82 9.30
CA PHE A 29 3.62 21.34 7.94
C PHE A 29 4.65 20.26 7.54
N ASP A 30 5.90 20.37 8.00
CA ASP A 30 6.93 19.36 7.74
C ASP A 30 6.60 17.99 8.37
N ARG A 31 5.87 17.99 9.50
CA ARG A 31 5.49 16.77 10.21
C ARG A 31 4.23 16.13 9.64
N LEU A 32 3.37 16.91 8.98
CA LEU A 32 2.12 16.41 8.39
C LEU A 32 2.38 15.32 7.35
N ARG A 33 3.40 15.48 6.49
CA ARG A 33 3.76 14.47 5.48
C ARG A 33 4.08 13.13 6.12
N HIS A 34 4.95 13.11 7.12
CA HIS A 34 5.35 11.88 7.82
C HIS A 34 4.20 11.22 8.57
N VAL A 35 3.27 12.00 9.12
CA VAL A 35 2.08 11.47 9.78
C VAL A 35 1.11 10.87 8.77
N ALA A 36 0.93 11.50 7.61
CA ALA A 36 0.09 11.00 6.53
C ALA A 36 0.64 9.68 5.95
N GLU A 37 1.92 9.63 5.59
CA GLU A 37 2.60 8.43 5.09
C GLU A 37 2.43 7.24 6.07
N ARG A 38 2.67 7.46 7.37
CA ARG A 38 2.51 6.39 8.37
C ARG A 38 1.06 5.99 8.61
N ALA A 39 0.12 6.93 8.49
CA ALA A 39 -1.31 6.62 8.65
C ALA A 39 -1.81 5.76 7.49
N GLU A 40 -1.40 6.05 6.25
CA GLU A 40 -1.78 5.25 5.07
C GLU A 40 -1.25 3.80 5.16
N LEU A 41 0.01 3.62 5.56
CA LEU A 41 0.57 2.30 5.84
C LEU A 41 -0.16 1.59 6.99
N GLY A 42 -0.40 2.28 8.10
CA GLY A 42 -1.06 1.72 9.27
C GLY A 42 -2.53 1.37 9.07
N GLU A 43 -3.21 2.02 8.11
CA GLU A 43 -4.59 1.73 7.73
C GLU A 43 -4.68 0.68 6.60
N GLY A 44 -3.55 0.10 6.14
CA GLY A 44 -3.53 -0.90 5.07
C GLY A 44 -3.98 -0.35 3.71
N ARG A 45 -3.83 0.97 3.51
CA ARG A 45 -4.25 1.67 2.28
C ARG A 45 -3.17 1.66 1.19
N GLU A 46 -2.03 1.07 1.48
CA GLU A 46 -0.91 0.94 0.57
C GLU A 46 -0.22 -0.41 0.78
N ALA A 47 0.23 -0.99 -0.33
CA ALA A 47 1.05 -2.18 -0.39
C ALA A 47 2.44 -1.83 -0.93
N ILE A 48 3.48 -2.18 -0.18
CA ILE A 48 4.86 -2.06 -0.65
C ILE A 48 5.34 -3.44 -1.09
N ILE A 49 5.69 -3.57 -2.36
CA ILE A 49 6.10 -4.83 -2.96
C ILE A 49 7.41 -4.68 -3.73
N ALA A 50 8.21 -5.75 -3.72
CA ALA A 50 9.29 -5.93 -4.68
C ALA A 50 8.86 -6.93 -5.76
N VAL A 51 8.93 -6.53 -7.02
CA VAL A 51 8.53 -7.35 -8.17
C VAL A 51 9.74 -7.57 -9.06
N THR A 52 9.91 -8.81 -9.51
CA THR A 52 10.94 -9.15 -10.49
C THR A 52 10.31 -9.25 -11.87
N ILE A 53 10.86 -8.52 -12.84
CA ILE A 53 10.45 -8.59 -14.25
C ILE A 53 11.65 -8.88 -15.14
N PRO A 54 11.46 -9.44 -16.35
CA PRO A 54 12.56 -9.59 -17.30
C PRO A 54 13.10 -8.22 -17.74
N GLU A 55 14.42 -8.06 -17.79
CA GLU A 55 15.09 -6.82 -18.22
C GLU A 55 15.06 -6.68 -19.76
N GLN A 56 13.87 -6.42 -20.31
CA GLN A 56 13.67 -6.25 -21.75
C GLN A 56 12.58 -5.20 -22.05
N PRO A 57 12.61 -4.58 -23.23
CA PRO A 57 11.59 -3.62 -23.64
C PRO A 57 10.18 -4.20 -23.54
N GLY A 58 9.28 -3.48 -22.88
CA GLY A 58 7.87 -3.86 -22.72
C GLY A 58 7.54 -4.58 -21.41
N SER A 59 8.51 -5.13 -20.67
CA SER A 59 8.24 -5.81 -19.40
C SER A 59 7.58 -4.90 -18.36
N PHE A 60 8.06 -3.65 -18.24
CA PHE A 60 7.46 -2.70 -17.30
C PHE A 60 6.03 -2.31 -17.71
N LYS A 61 5.77 -2.18 -19.02
CA LYS A 61 4.42 -1.91 -19.53
C LYS A 61 3.46 -3.06 -19.17
N ALA A 62 3.88 -4.31 -19.39
CA ALA A 62 3.11 -5.49 -19.02
C ALA A 62 2.84 -5.54 -17.51
N PHE A 63 3.81 -5.15 -16.69
CA PHE A 63 3.63 -5.03 -15.25
C PHE A 63 2.61 -3.95 -14.85
N CYS A 64 2.67 -2.76 -15.45
CA CYS A 64 1.66 -1.71 -15.23
C CYS A 64 0.25 -2.16 -15.65
N GLU A 65 0.14 -2.87 -16.77
CA GLU A 65 -1.12 -3.48 -17.22
C GLU A 65 -1.64 -4.52 -16.22
N ALA A 66 -0.75 -5.30 -15.60
CA ALA A 66 -1.07 -6.29 -14.57
C ALA A 66 -1.54 -5.67 -13.24
N ILE A 67 -0.98 -4.52 -12.84
CA ILE A 67 -1.45 -3.73 -11.69
C ILE A 67 -2.89 -3.22 -11.92
N GLY A 68 -3.23 -2.92 -13.17
CA GLY A 68 -4.55 -2.48 -13.59
C GLY A 68 -4.83 -1.02 -13.24
N LYS A 69 -5.96 -0.75 -12.59
CA LYS A 69 -6.41 0.63 -12.27
C LYS A 69 -5.89 1.16 -10.93
N ARG A 70 -5.03 0.41 -10.24
CA ARG A 70 -4.49 0.85 -8.94
C ARG A 70 -3.49 1.97 -9.15
N GLN A 71 -3.49 2.93 -8.23
CA GLN A 71 -2.54 4.03 -8.23
C GLN A 71 -1.16 3.52 -7.78
N ILE A 72 -0.11 3.89 -8.51
CA ILE A 72 1.27 3.66 -8.09
C ILE A 72 1.70 4.90 -7.29
N THR A 73 1.97 4.69 -6.01
CA THR A 73 2.38 5.75 -5.06
C THR A 73 3.89 5.92 -5.05
N GLU A 74 4.63 4.84 -5.27
CA GLU A 74 6.08 4.85 -5.36
C GLU A 74 6.56 3.87 -6.42
N PHE A 75 7.60 4.27 -7.15
CA PHE A 75 8.26 3.41 -8.12
C PHE A 75 9.76 3.68 -8.09
N ASN A 76 10.53 2.69 -7.65
CA ASN A 76 11.98 2.73 -7.63
C ASN A 76 12.53 1.53 -8.39
N TYR A 77 13.39 1.83 -9.35
CA TYR A 77 14.12 0.83 -10.12
C TYR A 77 15.54 1.33 -10.33
N ARG A 78 16.48 0.39 -10.29
CA ARG A 78 17.88 0.63 -10.64
C ARG A 78 18.39 -0.57 -11.42
N TYR A 79 18.95 -0.29 -12.60
CA TYR A 79 19.58 -1.31 -13.43
C TYR A 79 20.67 -2.05 -12.64
N HIS A 80 20.64 -3.37 -12.70
CA HIS A 80 21.60 -4.25 -12.02
C HIS A 80 22.13 -5.36 -12.93
N THR A 81 21.24 -6.09 -13.61
CA THR A 81 21.61 -7.14 -14.59
C THR A 81 20.86 -6.95 -15.89
N ASP A 82 21.33 -7.61 -16.95
CA ASP A 82 20.71 -7.66 -18.27
C ASP A 82 19.62 -8.75 -18.41
N ARG A 83 19.34 -9.51 -17.34
CA ARG A 83 18.36 -10.61 -17.35
C ARG A 83 17.11 -10.28 -16.58
N GLU A 84 17.28 -9.77 -15.36
CA GLU A 84 16.20 -9.49 -14.43
C GLU A 84 16.32 -8.09 -13.85
N ALA A 85 15.16 -7.44 -13.75
CA ALA A 85 14.94 -6.14 -13.15
C ALA A 85 14.16 -6.33 -11.85
N HIS A 86 14.71 -5.87 -10.74
CA HIS A 86 13.99 -5.78 -9.48
C HIS A 86 13.43 -4.38 -9.31
N ILE A 87 12.12 -4.31 -9.14
CA ILE A 87 11.39 -3.07 -9.00
C ILE A 87 10.76 -3.03 -7.62
N PHE A 88 10.98 -1.93 -6.91
CA PHE A 88 10.30 -1.62 -5.67
C PHE A 88 9.12 -0.70 -5.98
N VAL A 89 7.91 -1.10 -5.59
CA VAL A 89 6.67 -0.42 -5.98
C VAL A 89 5.75 -0.28 -4.78
N GLY A 90 5.28 0.95 -4.55
CA GLY A 90 4.14 1.25 -3.69
C GLY A 90 2.86 1.27 -4.55
N VAL A 91 1.85 0.52 -4.14
CA VAL A 91 0.55 0.45 -4.82
C VAL A 91 -0.56 0.73 -3.82
N GLN A 92 -1.47 1.65 -4.17
CA GLN A 92 -2.61 1.96 -3.33
C GLN A 92 -3.60 0.77 -3.29
N THR A 93 -4.03 0.41 -2.09
CA THR A 93 -4.96 -0.70 -1.81
C THR A 93 -6.09 -0.25 -0.89
N HIS A 94 -7.10 -1.08 -0.71
CA HIS A 94 -8.18 -0.83 0.26
C HIS A 94 -8.51 -2.12 1.03
N PRO A 95 -8.43 -2.14 2.38
CA PRO A 95 -8.60 -3.37 3.17
C PRO A 95 -9.88 -4.15 2.87
N GLU A 96 -10.98 -3.45 2.62
CA GLU A 96 -12.30 -4.07 2.41
C GLU A 96 -12.62 -4.42 0.95
N ASN A 97 -12.23 -3.58 -0.01
CA ASN A 97 -12.70 -3.66 -1.40
C ASN A 97 -11.61 -4.10 -2.38
N ASP A 98 -10.35 -3.85 -2.04
CA ASP A 98 -9.19 -4.17 -2.87
C ASP A 98 -7.99 -4.51 -1.98
N PRO A 99 -8.05 -5.66 -1.28
CA PRO A 99 -7.05 -5.99 -0.28
C PRO A 99 -5.71 -6.29 -0.95
N ARG A 100 -4.62 -5.98 -0.24
CA ARG A 100 -3.25 -6.27 -0.65
C ARG A 100 -3.04 -7.72 -1.10
N SER A 101 -3.66 -8.68 -0.39
CA SER A 101 -3.57 -10.11 -0.74
C SER A 101 -4.13 -10.41 -2.13
N ALA A 102 -5.18 -9.73 -2.57
CA ALA A 102 -5.75 -9.88 -3.91
C ALA A 102 -4.81 -9.34 -4.98
N LEU A 103 -4.13 -8.21 -4.72
CA LEU A 103 -3.10 -7.68 -5.60
C LEU A 103 -1.95 -8.67 -5.78
N ILE A 104 -1.39 -9.18 -4.67
CA ILE A 104 -0.27 -10.14 -4.70
C ILE A 104 -0.68 -11.41 -5.44
N ALA A 105 -1.83 -12.00 -5.11
CA ALA A 105 -2.33 -13.20 -5.77
C ALA A 105 -2.53 -13.01 -7.28
N SER A 106 -3.05 -11.86 -7.70
CA SER A 106 -3.22 -11.50 -9.11
C SER A 106 -1.88 -11.43 -9.84
N LEU A 107 -0.89 -10.73 -9.26
CA LEU A 107 0.44 -10.60 -9.87
C LEU A 107 1.17 -11.94 -9.95
N THR A 108 1.14 -12.74 -8.88
CA THR A 108 1.73 -14.09 -8.88
C THR A 108 1.04 -15.01 -9.89
N GLY A 109 -0.29 -14.94 -10.02
CA GLY A 109 -1.06 -15.70 -11.01
C GLY A 109 -0.73 -15.32 -12.46
N GLN A 110 -0.28 -14.08 -12.69
CA GLN A 110 0.19 -13.61 -14.00
C GLN A 110 1.68 -13.92 -14.25
N GLY A 111 2.36 -14.60 -13.31
CA GLY A 111 3.74 -15.02 -13.45
C GLY A 111 4.78 -13.99 -13.02
N PHE A 112 4.37 -12.93 -12.30
CA PHE A 112 5.31 -11.99 -11.69
C PHE A 112 5.72 -12.51 -10.30
N PRO A 113 7.02 -12.80 -10.06
CA PRO A 113 7.52 -13.03 -8.71
C PRO A 113 7.39 -11.75 -7.89
N VAL A 114 6.63 -11.83 -6.80
CA VAL A 114 6.37 -10.70 -5.89
C VAL A 114 6.79 -11.07 -4.47
N LEU A 115 7.51 -10.15 -3.83
CA LEU A 115 7.81 -10.17 -2.41
C LEU A 115 7.03 -9.04 -1.72
N ASP A 116 6.20 -9.39 -0.74
CA ASP A 116 5.51 -8.42 0.12
C ASP A 116 6.49 -7.90 1.18
N LEU A 117 6.60 -6.57 1.29
CA LEU A 117 7.49 -5.89 2.24
C LEU A 117 6.72 -5.23 3.40
N THR A 118 5.40 -5.46 3.48
CA THR A 118 4.48 -4.90 4.49
C THR A 118 3.73 -5.98 5.26
#